data_AF-A0A075H576-F1
#
_entry.id   AF-A0A075H576-F1
#
_cell.length_a   1.000
_cell.length_b   1.000
_cell.length_c   1.000
_cell.angle_alpha   90.00
_cell.angle_beta   90.00
_cell.angle_gamma   90.00
#
_symmetry.space_group_name_H-M   'P 1'
#
loop_
_entity.id
_entity.type
_entity.pdbx_description
1 polymer ?
#
loop_
_entity_poly.entity_id
_entity_poly.type
_entity_poly.pdbx_seq_one_letter_code
_entity_poly.pdbx_strand_id
1 'polypeptide(L)'
;MKFLLVLLLIPLFTIPAFAESQTLPTDQGTLDVKISYDDVKTGQLTKIPIEFINPMTQKTQVHIDYRITIAESGKTLFQTPNLVHTSEGIINGFKFEFPQDGLYNIQIDAEGILFTPIPKESVTFDILVGEAAAQPSTPSTEEGGGCLIATATYGSELAPQVQQLRELRDNQLMNTESGIVFMSGFNELYYSFSPTIADLERESPVFKEIVKAGLTPMLSTLAIMENAETESEVLGLGLSVIALNLGMYIGLPAFGIVKVIQLRKN
;
A
#
# COMPACT_ATOMS: atom_id res chain seq x y z
N MET A 1 -44.68 24.99 42.99
CA MET A 1 -44.91 23.84 42.07
C MET A 1 -44.34 24.27 40.73
N LYS A 2 -43.45 23.58 40.03
CA LYS A 2 -42.76 22.30 40.19
C LYS A 2 -41.62 22.38 39.15
N PHE A 3 -40.39 22.07 39.56
CA PHE A 3 -39.27 21.91 38.63
C PHE A 3 -39.62 20.87 37.56
N LEU A 4 -39.28 21.12 36.30
CA LEU A 4 -39.21 20.07 35.28
C LEU A 4 -37.97 20.30 34.42
N LEU A 5 -36.85 19.82 34.99
CA LEU A 5 -35.58 19.62 34.32
C LEU A 5 -35.76 18.41 33.39
N VAL A 6 -35.87 18.67 32.08
CA VAL A 6 -35.87 17.60 31.07
C VAL A 6 -34.42 17.15 30.92
N LEU A 7 -34.08 16.06 31.61
CA LEU A 7 -32.83 15.34 31.46
C LEU A 7 -32.82 14.71 30.05
N LEU A 8 -32.05 15.30 29.14
CA LEU A 8 -31.83 14.77 27.79
C LEU A 8 -30.95 13.52 27.93
N LEU A 9 -31.62 12.37 28.02
CA LEU A 9 -31.02 11.05 28.13
C LEU A 9 -30.46 10.70 26.74
N ILE A 10 -29.21 11.08 26.48
CA ILE A 10 -28.47 10.65 25.30
C ILE A 10 -28.33 9.12 25.43
N PRO A 11 -28.82 8.32 24.47
CA PRO A 11 -28.58 6.89 24.49
C PRO A 11 -27.08 6.70 24.30
N LEU A 12 -26.41 6.25 25.37
CA LEU A 12 -25.04 5.74 25.31
C LEU A 12 -25.09 4.49 24.43
N PHE A 13 -24.91 4.66 23.11
CA PHE A 13 -24.63 3.55 22.22
C PHE A 13 -23.27 3.00 22.63
N THR A 14 -23.29 1.96 23.47
CA THR A 14 -22.13 1.10 23.66
C THR A 14 -21.94 0.36 22.34
N ILE A 15 -21.07 0.89 21.49
CA ILE A 15 -20.62 0.18 20.30
C ILE A 15 -19.95 -1.11 20.82
N PRO A 16 -20.41 -2.31 20.42
CA PRO A 16 -19.70 -3.52 20.77
C PRO A 16 -18.28 -3.41 20.23
N ALA A 17 -17.28 -3.67 21.07
CA ALA A 17 -15.89 -3.78 20.65
C ALA A 17 -15.81 -4.93 19.63
N PHE A 18 -15.81 -4.59 18.36
CA PHE A 18 -15.54 -5.55 17.30
C PHE A 18 -14.05 -5.84 17.33
N ALA A 19 -13.68 -7.11 17.52
CA ALA A 19 -12.34 -7.56 17.19
C ALA A 19 -12.13 -7.30 15.70
N GLU A 20 -11.10 -6.51 15.37
CA GLU A 20 -10.73 -6.27 13.99
C GLU A 20 -10.10 -7.56 13.44
N SER A 21 -10.45 -7.93 12.20
CA SER A 21 -9.89 -9.10 11.55
C SER A 21 -9.60 -8.81 10.10
N GLN A 22 -8.42 -9.17 9.64
CA GLN A 22 -7.95 -8.99 8.27
C GLN A 22 -7.57 -10.35 7.70
N THR A 23 -7.83 -10.58 6.40
CA THR A 23 -7.41 -11.79 5.69
C THR A 23 -6.84 -11.37 4.35
N LEU A 24 -5.58 -11.71 4.10
CA LEU A 24 -4.83 -11.32 2.91
C LEU A 24 -4.11 -12.54 2.33
N PRO A 25 -4.02 -12.67 0.99
CA PRO A 25 -3.21 -13.71 0.35
C PRO A 25 -1.73 -13.41 0.51
N THR A 26 -0.89 -14.46 0.49
CA THR A 26 0.55 -14.32 0.31
C THR A 26 0.89 -13.83 -1.10
N ASP A 27 2.07 -13.25 -1.27
CA ASP A 27 2.59 -12.74 -2.55
C ASP A 27 2.62 -13.78 -3.69
N GLN A 28 2.78 -15.06 -3.38
CA GLN A 28 2.66 -16.16 -4.36
C GLN A 28 1.28 -16.84 -4.35
N GLY A 29 0.38 -16.46 -3.44
CA GLY A 29 -1.01 -16.92 -3.38
C GLY A 29 -1.20 -18.38 -2.95
N THR A 30 -0.18 -19.05 -2.41
CA THR A 30 -0.34 -20.43 -1.92
C THR A 30 -1.15 -20.48 -0.63
N LEU A 31 -1.14 -19.40 0.16
CA LEU A 31 -1.84 -19.29 1.44
C LEU A 31 -2.62 -17.97 1.53
N ASP A 32 -3.76 -18.02 2.19
CA ASP A 32 -4.38 -16.85 2.79
C ASP A 32 -3.98 -16.81 4.27
N VAL A 33 -3.61 -15.64 4.78
CA VAL A 33 -3.31 -15.45 6.20
C VAL A 33 -4.34 -14.53 6.81
N LYS A 34 -4.87 -14.94 7.95
CA LYS A 34 -5.82 -14.16 8.73
C LYS A 34 -5.20 -13.75 10.04
N ILE A 35 -5.31 -12.47 10.36
CA ILE A 35 -5.01 -11.95 11.69
C ILE A 35 -6.28 -11.41 12.34
N SER A 36 -6.30 -11.42 13.67
CA SER A 36 -7.35 -10.76 14.45
C SER A 36 -6.77 -10.09 15.67
N TYR A 37 -7.35 -8.98 16.11
CA TYR A 37 -6.93 -8.29 17.32
C TYR A 37 -8.10 -7.46 17.89
N ASP A 38 -8.09 -7.30 19.21
CA ASP A 38 -8.98 -6.36 19.88
C ASP A 38 -8.38 -4.94 19.85
N ASP A 39 -9.08 -3.95 20.41
CA ASP A 39 -8.63 -2.56 20.55
C ASP A 39 -7.17 -2.46 21.04
N VAL A 40 -6.26 -2.00 20.16
CA VAL A 40 -4.82 -2.03 20.38
C VAL A 40 -4.37 -0.76 21.12
N LYS A 41 -3.84 -0.96 22.33
CA LYS A 41 -3.41 0.15 23.22
C LYS A 41 -1.92 0.14 23.44
N THR A 42 -1.34 1.32 23.37
CA THR A 42 0.07 1.58 23.65
C THR A 42 0.45 1.10 25.05
N GLY A 43 1.57 0.40 25.15
CA GLY A 43 2.09 -0.17 26.40
C GLY A 43 1.26 -1.33 26.97
N GLN A 44 0.36 -1.93 26.17
CA GLN A 44 -0.40 -3.11 26.57
C GLN A 44 -0.09 -4.31 25.65
N LEU A 45 -0.02 -5.49 26.26
CA LEU A 45 0.10 -6.75 25.52
C LEU A 45 -1.18 -7.03 24.74
N THR A 46 -1.08 -6.94 23.43
CA THR A 46 -2.16 -7.25 22.49
C THR A 46 -2.02 -8.69 22.00
N LYS A 47 -3.11 -9.45 22.06
CA LYS A 47 -3.16 -10.80 21.46
C LYS A 47 -3.47 -10.65 19.98
N ILE A 48 -2.67 -11.31 19.15
CA ILE A 48 -2.87 -11.28 17.69
C ILE A 48 -2.91 -12.74 17.21
N PRO A 49 -4.07 -13.40 17.27
CA PRO A 49 -4.22 -14.72 16.67
C PRO A 49 -3.96 -14.66 15.17
N ILE A 50 -3.17 -15.62 14.68
CA ILE A 50 -2.84 -15.79 13.25
C ILE A 50 -3.37 -17.14 12.80
N GLU A 51 -4.05 -17.19 11.66
CA GLU A 51 -4.55 -18.41 11.03
C GLU A 51 -4.06 -18.48 9.58
N PHE A 52 -3.47 -19.60 9.19
CA PHE A 52 -3.12 -19.90 7.80
C PHE A 52 -4.25 -20.68 7.16
N ILE A 53 -4.66 -20.30 5.96
CA ILE A 53 -5.81 -20.83 5.24
C ILE A 53 -5.36 -21.25 3.85
N ASN A 54 -5.83 -22.41 3.41
CA ASN A 54 -5.63 -22.84 2.04
C ASN A 54 -6.71 -22.21 1.14
N PRO A 55 -6.36 -21.33 0.19
CA PRO A 55 -7.34 -20.56 -0.59
C PRO A 55 -8.24 -21.44 -1.46
N MET A 56 -7.76 -22.61 -1.90
CA MET A 56 -8.55 -23.55 -2.72
C MET A 56 -9.63 -24.28 -1.90
N THR A 57 -9.31 -24.65 -0.66
CA THR A 57 -10.20 -25.47 0.18
C THR A 57 -10.96 -24.65 1.22
N GLN A 58 -10.56 -23.40 1.46
CA GLN A 58 -11.11 -22.51 2.48
C GLN A 58 -11.06 -23.13 3.89
N LYS A 59 -10.03 -23.94 4.14
CA LYS A 59 -9.78 -24.59 5.43
C LYS A 59 -8.42 -24.17 5.97
N THR A 60 -8.30 -24.18 7.29
CA THR A 60 -7.03 -23.97 7.99
C THR A 60 -5.95 -24.90 7.42
N GLN A 61 -4.84 -24.32 6.99
CA GLN A 61 -3.69 -25.04 6.50
C GLN A 61 -2.81 -25.45 7.70
N VAL A 62 -2.79 -26.75 7.97
CA VAL A 62 -1.96 -27.35 9.01
C VAL A 62 -0.49 -27.47 8.59
N HIS A 63 0.40 -27.59 9.57
CA HIS A 63 1.85 -27.77 9.38
C HIS A 63 2.50 -26.68 8.53
N ILE A 64 2.61 -25.48 9.11
CA ILE A 64 3.26 -24.33 8.48
C ILE A 64 4.58 -24.03 9.18
N ASP A 65 5.64 -23.84 8.39
CA ASP A 65 6.90 -23.24 8.83
C ASP A 65 6.91 -21.75 8.48
N TYR A 66 7.02 -20.89 9.50
CA TYR A 66 6.84 -19.44 9.36
C TYR A 66 7.83 -18.59 10.16
N ARG A 67 7.92 -17.31 9.79
CA ARG A 67 8.55 -16.25 10.58
C ARG A 67 7.61 -15.08 10.74
N ILE A 68 7.72 -14.39 11.86
CA ILE A 68 6.98 -13.15 12.11
C ILE A 68 7.99 -12.03 12.31
N THR A 69 7.79 -10.93 11.61
CA THR A 69 8.56 -9.70 11.74
C THR A 69 7.59 -8.56 12.02
N ILE A 70 7.87 -7.75 13.05
CA ILE A 70 7.13 -6.52 13.32
C ILE A 70 8.09 -5.35 13.15
N ALA A 71 7.70 -4.39 12.32
CA ALA A 71 8.44 -3.17 12.07
C ALA A 71 7.55 -1.94 12.29
N GLU A 72 8.18 -0.81 12.58
CA GLU A 72 7.55 0.50 12.65
C GLU A 72 8.45 1.47 11.89
N SER A 73 7.91 2.21 10.91
CA SER A 73 8.68 3.16 10.09
C SER A 73 9.97 2.54 9.48
N GLY A 74 9.89 1.28 9.04
CA GLY A 74 11.02 0.53 8.47
C GLY A 74 12.06 0.03 9.49
N LYS A 75 11.87 0.26 10.79
CA LYS A 75 12.73 -0.29 11.85
C LYS A 75 12.11 -1.55 12.43
N THR A 76 12.80 -2.68 12.30
CA THR A 76 12.40 -3.94 12.94
C THR A 76 12.43 -3.82 14.46
N LEU A 77 11.29 -4.08 15.09
CA LEU A 77 11.09 -4.10 16.54
C LEU A 77 11.08 -5.52 17.09
N PHE A 78 10.57 -6.47 16.28
CA PHE A 78 10.53 -7.88 16.64
C PHE A 78 10.75 -8.74 15.41
N GLN A 79 11.46 -9.85 15.60
CA GLN A 79 11.59 -10.91 14.61
C GLN A 79 11.72 -12.24 15.33
N THR A 80 11.05 -13.27 14.83
CA THR A 80 11.27 -14.64 15.32
C THR A 80 12.72 -15.06 15.06
N PRO A 81 13.46 -15.54 16.08
CA PRO A 81 14.90 -15.79 15.96
C PRO A 81 15.25 -16.92 14.98
N ASN A 82 14.34 -17.89 14.83
CA ASN A 82 14.47 -19.02 13.90
C ASN A 82 13.13 -19.23 13.17
N LEU A 83 13.15 -20.07 12.14
CA LEU A 83 11.93 -20.57 11.51
C LEU A 83 11.12 -21.37 12.55
N VAL A 84 9.84 -21.06 12.69
CA VAL A 84 8.94 -21.65 13.69
C VAL A 84 7.92 -22.54 13.00
N HIS A 85 7.52 -23.65 13.63
CA HIS A 85 6.53 -24.58 13.10
C HIS A 85 5.21 -24.51 13.87
N THR A 86 4.07 -24.50 13.18
CA THR A 86 2.74 -24.73 13.77
C THR A 86 2.08 -25.96 13.15
N SER A 87 1.64 -26.91 13.99
CA SER A 87 0.93 -28.11 13.52
C SER A 87 -0.55 -27.86 13.25
N GLU A 88 -1.20 -26.95 13.99
CA GLU A 88 -2.63 -26.66 13.85
C GLU A 88 -2.93 -25.66 12.74
N GLY A 89 -1.93 -24.89 12.28
CA GLY A 89 -2.15 -23.79 11.34
C GLY A 89 -2.74 -22.53 11.97
N ILE A 90 -2.93 -22.53 13.30
CA ILE A 90 -3.43 -21.41 14.09
C ILE A 90 -2.42 -21.10 15.20
N ILE A 91 -2.14 -19.81 15.41
CA ILE A 91 -1.23 -19.30 16.43
C ILE A 91 -2.03 -18.40 17.37
N ASN A 92 -2.66 -18.98 18.40
CA ASN A 92 -3.44 -18.22 19.38
C ASN A 92 -2.58 -17.51 20.46
N GLY A 93 -1.31 -17.91 20.57
CA GLY A 93 -0.41 -17.50 21.65
C GLY A 93 0.41 -16.25 21.37
N PHE A 94 0.41 -15.74 20.13
CA PHE A 94 1.22 -14.60 19.76
C PHE A 94 0.69 -13.33 20.42
N LYS A 95 1.59 -12.63 21.11
CA LYS A 95 1.29 -11.38 21.81
C LYS A 95 2.43 -10.41 21.57
N PHE A 96 2.09 -9.15 21.38
CA PHE A 96 3.06 -8.08 21.20
C PHE A 96 2.63 -6.85 22.00
N GLU A 97 3.61 -6.17 22.60
CA GLU A 97 3.40 -4.89 23.28
C GLU A 97 3.91 -3.78 22.36
N PHE A 98 2.98 -2.93 21.93
CA PHE A 98 3.30 -1.80 21.07
C PHE A 98 3.83 -0.64 21.94
N PRO A 99 5.09 -0.22 21.78
CA PRO A 99 5.74 0.71 22.72
C PRO A 99 5.22 2.14 22.61
N GLN A 100 4.73 2.54 21.43
CA GLN A 100 4.25 3.90 21.15
C GLN A 100 3.10 3.90 20.13
N ASP A 101 2.35 4.99 20.08
CA ASP A 101 1.33 5.23 19.07
C ASP A 101 1.98 5.31 17.69
N GLY A 102 1.39 4.65 16.69
CA GLY A 102 1.99 4.58 15.37
C GLY A 102 1.38 3.49 14.49
N LEU A 103 1.89 3.41 13.26
CA LEU A 103 1.56 2.36 12.32
C LEU A 103 2.64 1.27 12.37
N TYR A 104 2.21 0.05 12.61
CA TYR A 104 3.09 -1.11 12.68
C TYR A 104 2.79 -2.06 11.52
N ASN A 105 3.84 -2.54 10.88
CA ASN A 105 3.77 -3.55 9.85
C ASN A 105 4.10 -4.91 10.47
N ILE A 106 3.18 -5.87 10.36
CA ILE A 106 3.38 -7.26 10.76
C ILE A 106 3.54 -8.08 9.49
N GLN A 107 4.78 -8.45 9.18
CA GLN A 107 5.11 -9.34 8.09
C GLN A 107 5.15 -10.79 8.57
N ILE A 108 4.46 -11.67 7.84
CA ILE A 108 4.43 -13.11 8.08
C ILE A 108 5.01 -13.79 6.84
N ASP A 109 6.13 -14.47 7.04
CA ASP A 109 6.79 -15.26 6.00
C ASP A 109 6.42 -16.73 6.17
N ALA A 110 6.11 -17.44 5.09
CA ALA A 110 5.95 -18.89 5.04
C ALA A 110 7.07 -19.53 4.19
N GLU A 111 7.73 -20.55 4.73
CA GLU A 111 8.85 -21.24 4.07
C GLU A 111 8.65 -22.77 4.02
N GLY A 112 7.55 -23.30 4.56
CA GLY A 112 7.22 -24.73 4.49
C GLY A 112 5.75 -25.03 4.76
N ILE A 113 5.22 -26.04 4.05
CA ILE A 113 3.85 -26.55 4.19
C ILE A 113 3.89 -28.08 4.25
N LEU A 114 3.19 -28.70 5.21
CA LEU A 114 3.11 -30.16 5.34
C LEU A 114 4.50 -30.85 5.34
N PHE A 115 5.47 -30.26 6.06
CA PHE A 115 6.87 -30.71 6.13
C PHE A 115 7.64 -30.67 4.80
N THR A 116 7.08 -30.00 3.79
CA THR A 116 7.72 -29.77 2.49
C THR A 116 8.13 -28.30 2.40
N PRO A 117 9.43 -27.99 2.19
CA PRO A 117 9.87 -26.62 1.96
C PRO A 117 9.20 -26.02 0.73
N ILE A 118 8.82 -24.74 0.83
CA ILE A 118 8.31 -23.94 -0.29
C ILE A 118 9.23 -22.74 -0.53
N PRO A 119 9.21 -22.11 -1.72
CA PRO A 119 9.78 -20.78 -1.89
C PRO A 119 9.21 -19.84 -0.82
N LYS A 120 10.03 -18.91 -0.33
CA LYS A 120 9.57 -17.93 0.66
C LYS A 120 8.39 -17.15 0.09
N GLU A 121 7.28 -17.18 0.80
CA GLU A 121 6.10 -16.36 0.52
C GLU A 121 5.84 -15.41 1.69
N SER A 122 5.36 -14.20 1.43
CA SER A 122 5.21 -13.16 2.45
C SER A 122 3.84 -12.49 2.37
N VAL A 123 3.36 -12.01 3.50
CA VAL A 123 2.18 -11.15 3.62
C VAL A 123 2.40 -10.14 4.74
N THR A 124 1.96 -8.90 4.54
CA THR A 124 2.14 -7.81 5.50
C THR A 124 0.78 -7.24 5.91
N PHE A 125 0.60 -7.04 7.22
CA PHE A 125 -0.58 -6.44 7.81
C PHE A 125 -0.23 -5.13 8.50
N ASP A 126 -1.13 -4.16 8.36
CA ASP A 126 -1.00 -2.86 8.99
C ASP A 126 -1.88 -2.79 10.24
N ILE A 127 -1.26 -2.49 11.39
CA ILE A 127 -1.95 -2.27 12.66
C ILE A 127 -1.68 -0.85 13.14
N LEU A 128 -2.75 -0.08 13.31
CA LEU A 128 -2.71 1.26 13.87
C LEU A 128 -2.89 1.20 15.40
N VAL A 129 -1.98 1.82 16.14
CA VAL A 129 -1.94 1.79 17.60
C VAL A 129 -2.16 3.20 18.17
N GLY A 130 -3.08 3.35 19.13
CA GLY A 130 -3.29 4.60 19.87
C GLY A 130 -4.30 5.57 19.25
N GLU A 131 -4.26 6.84 19.67
CA GLU A 131 -5.31 7.85 19.39
C GLU A 131 -5.39 8.28 17.90
N ALA A 132 -4.49 7.74 17.08
CA ALA A 132 -4.62 7.73 15.62
C ALA A 132 -5.86 6.96 15.11
N ALA A 133 -6.50 6.13 15.95
CA ALA A 133 -7.74 5.41 15.63
C ALA A 133 -8.99 6.32 15.46
N ALA A 134 -8.92 7.61 15.84
CA ALA A 134 -10.08 8.53 15.79
C ALA A 134 -10.26 9.27 14.45
N GLN A 135 -9.39 9.06 13.46
CA GLN A 135 -9.59 9.54 12.09
C GLN A 135 -9.68 8.36 11.13
N PRO A 136 -10.60 8.35 10.14
CA PRO A 136 -10.54 7.43 9.03
C PRO A 136 -9.36 7.85 8.13
N SER A 137 -8.15 7.56 8.58
CA SER A 137 -6.97 7.50 7.75
C SER A 137 -6.65 6.02 7.62
N THR A 138 -7.15 5.40 6.55
CA THR A 138 -6.59 4.17 6.00
C THR A 138 -5.08 4.38 5.84
N PRO A 139 -4.24 3.76 6.67
CA PRO A 139 -2.81 3.72 6.44
C PRO A 139 -2.60 2.45 5.62
N SER A 140 -2.79 2.54 4.31
CA SER A 140 -2.27 1.55 3.37
C SER A 140 -0.77 1.79 3.27
N THR A 141 -0.01 1.22 4.20
CA THR A 141 1.41 0.99 3.98
C THR A 141 1.57 -0.47 3.60
N GLU A 142 0.93 -0.83 2.48
CA GLU A 142 1.45 -1.89 1.64
C GLU A 142 2.91 -1.51 1.35
N GLU A 143 3.84 -2.30 1.88
CA GLU A 143 5.19 -2.35 1.33
C GLU A 143 5.08 -2.74 -0.15
N GLY A 144 5.00 -1.71 -0.99
CA GLY A 144 5.14 -1.80 -2.44
C GLY A 144 3.83 -1.92 -3.23
N GLY A 145 3.12 -0.80 -3.47
CA GLY A 145 2.08 -0.82 -4.50
C GLY A 145 1.26 0.45 -4.71
N GLY A 146 1.20 1.36 -3.73
CA GLY A 146 0.31 2.52 -3.79
C GLY A 146 0.76 3.65 -4.71
N CYS A 147 -0.15 4.18 -5.53
CA CYS A 147 0.07 5.42 -6.28
C CYS A 147 -0.06 6.67 -5.38
N LEU A 148 0.73 6.77 -4.30
CA LEU A 148 0.66 7.82 -3.26
C LEU A 148 0.43 9.25 -3.76
N ILE A 149 1.22 9.71 -4.74
CA ILE A 149 1.07 11.06 -5.32
C ILE A 149 -0.28 11.17 -6.02
N ALA A 150 -0.61 10.22 -6.91
CA ALA A 150 -1.88 10.26 -7.63
C ALA A 150 -3.09 10.16 -6.68
N THR A 151 -3.00 9.38 -5.61
CA THR A 151 -4.02 9.29 -4.57
C THR A 151 -4.20 10.63 -3.85
N ALA A 152 -3.11 11.31 -3.49
CA ALA A 152 -3.17 12.65 -2.88
C ALA A 152 -3.75 13.69 -3.85
N THR A 153 -3.38 13.62 -5.13
CA THR A 153 -3.84 14.49 -6.21
C THR A 153 -5.34 14.31 -6.52
N TYR A 154 -5.81 13.07 -6.66
CA TYR A 154 -7.18 12.76 -7.09
C TYR A 154 -8.12 12.47 -5.91
N GLY A 155 -7.59 12.38 -4.69
CA GLY A 155 -8.34 12.32 -3.44
C GLY A 155 -8.85 10.94 -3.06
N SER A 156 -8.64 9.91 -3.89
CA SER A 156 -9.00 8.53 -3.56
C SER A 156 -8.14 7.55 -4.33
N GLU A 157 -7.82 6.43 -3.70
CA GLU A 157 -7.24 5.27 -4.38
C GLU A 157 -8.21 4.66 -5.39
N LEU A 158 -9.52 4.85 -5.21
CA LEU A 158 -10.58 4.41 -6.13
C LEU A 158 -10.87 5.43 -7.22
N ALA A 159 -10.12 6.54 -7.28
CA ALA A 159 -10.29 7.51 -8.34
C ALA A 159 -9.98 6.85 -9.70
N PRO A 160 -10.75 7.15 -10.78
CA PRO A 160 -10.55 6.55 -12.09
C PRO A 160 -9.11 6.69 -12.61
N GLN A 161 -8.46 7.81 -12.33
CA GLN A 161 -7.07 8.08 -12.72
C GLN A 161 -6.06 7.16 -12.02
N VAL A 162 -6.32 6.83 -10.75
CA VAL A 162 -5.46 5.94 -9.96
C VAL A 162 -5.69 4.48 -10.37
N GLN A 163 -6.94 4.11 -10.65
CA GLN A 163 -7.29 2.79 -11.16
C GLN A 163 -6.69 2.56 -12.54
N GLN A 164 -6.72 3.55 -13.43
CA GLN A 164 -6.08 3.46 -14.75
C GLN A 164 -4.58 3.13 -14.64
N LEU A 165 -3.86 3.77 -13.70
CA LEU A 165 -2.45 3.49 -13.45
C LEU A 165 -2.22 2.05 -12.95
N ARG A 166 -3.09 1.57 -12.06
CA ARG A 166 -3.02 0.20 -11.53
C ARG A 166 -3.30 -0.83 -12.60
N GLU A 167 -4.37 -0.64 -13.37
CA GLU A 167 -4.72 -1.51 -14.49
C GLU A 167 -3.61 -1.55 -15.55
N LEU A 168 -3.01 -0.41 -15.88
CA LEU A 168 -1.88 -0.38 -16.82
C LEU A 168 -0.67 -1.15 -16.28
N ARG A 169 -0.33 -0.96 -15.00
CA ARG A 169 0.76 -1.68 -14.34
C ARG A 169 0.49 -3.18 -14.36
N ASP A 170 -0.67 -3.59 -13.85
CA ASP A 170 -0.98 -4.99 -13.56
C ASP A 170 -1.28 -5.77 -14.84
N ASN A 171 -2.00 -5.18 -15.79
CA ASN A 171 -2.44 -5.87 -17.00
C ASN A 171 -1.46 -5.75 -18.17
N GLN A 172 -0.63 -4.71 -18.22
CA GLN A 172 0.30 -4.51 -19.36
C GLN A 172 1.76 -4.67 -18.93
N LEU A 173 2.20 -3.94 -17.91
CA LEU A 173 3.63 -3.91 -17.54
C LEU A 173 4.09 -5.18 -16.83
N MET A 174 3.33 -5.67 -15.84
CA MET A 174 3.70 -6.84 -15.04
C MET A 174 3.65 -8.16 -15.81
N ASN A 175 3.04 -8.17 -16.99
CA ASN A 175 2.97 -9.34 -17.86
C ASN A 175 4.17 -9.48 -18.82
N THR A 176 5.15 -8.57 -18.75
CA THR A 176 6.33 -8.56 -19.64
C THR A 176 7.63 -8.40 -18.86
N GLU A 177 8.72 -9.02 -19.33
CA GLU A 177 10.03 -8.90 -18.67
C GLU A 177 10.52 -7.44 -18.63
N SER A 178 10.34 -6.72 -19.74
CA SER A 178 10.72 -5.31 -19.86
C SER A 178 9.93 -4.40 -18.91
N GLY A 179 8.63 -4.64 -18.76
CA GLY A 179 7.77 -3.91 -17.84
C GLY A 179 8.09 -4.19 -16.37
N ILE A 180 8.41 -5.44 -16.01
CA ILE A 180 8.87 -5.80 -14.66
C ILE A 180 10.16 -5.06 -14.30
N VAL A 181 11.17 -5.08 -15.18
CA VAL A 181 12.45 -4.39 -14.94
C VAL A 181 12.24 -2.87 -14.82
N PHE A 182 11.44 -2.27 -15.70
CA PHE A 182 11.11 -0.85 -15.64
C PHE A 182 10.43 -0.50 -14.31
N MET A 183 9.39 -1.24 -13.93
CA MET A 183 8.62 -0.97 -12.73
C MET A 183 9.43 -1.20 -11.45
N SER A 184 10.36 -2.16 -11.43
CA SER A 184 11.28 -2.33 -10.31
C SER A 184 12.12 -1.08 -10.07
N GLY A 185 12.76 -0.55 -11.12
CA GLY A 185 13.58 0.67 -11.00
C GLY A 185 12.74 1.92 -10.76
N PHE A 186 11.56 2.01 -11.40
CA PHE A 186 10.62 3.08 -11.16
C PHE A 186 10.16 3.11 -9.70
N ASN A 187 9.79 1.96 -9.12
CA ASN A 187 9.31 1.87 -7.74
C ASN A 187 10.38 2.31 -6.74
N GLU A 188 11.61 1.85 -6.91
CA GLU A 188 12.74 2.24 -6.05
C GLU A 188 12.88 3.77 -6.00
N LEU A 189 12.87 4.41 -7.17
CA LEU A 189 12.95 5.86 -7.24
C LEU A 189 11.68 6.53 -6.71
N TYR A 190 10.51 6.08 -7.15
CA TYR A 190 9.21 6.66 -6.83
C TYR A 190 8.94 6.67 -5.32
N TYR A 191 9.17 5.56 -4.62
CA TYR A 191 8.95 5.48 -3.18
C TYR A 191 10.00 6.24 -2.36
N SER A 192 11.16 6.60 -2.95
CA SER A 192 12.16 7.43 -2.26
C SER A 192 11.69 8.88 -2.03
N PHE A 193 10.72 9.39 -2.81
CA PHE A 193 10.24 10.78 -2.70
C PHE A 193 8.73 10.93 -2.61
N SER A 194 7.94 9.95 -3.06
CA SER A 194 6.49 10.07 -3.15
C SER A 194 5.77 10.31 -1.81
N PRO A 195 6.19 9.78 -0.65
CA PRO A 195 5.54 10.09 0.62
C PRO A 195 5.61 11.59 0.94
N THR A 196 6.80 12.18 0.82
CA THR A 196 7.03 13.61 1.07
C THR A 196 6.18 14.48 0.14
N ILE A 197 6.07 14.13 -1.14
CA ILE A 197 5.24 14.88 -2.09
C ILE A 197 3.75 14.76 -1.74
N ALA A 198 3.29 13.55 -1.42
CA ALA A 198 1.89 13.32 -1.05
C ALA A 198 1.51 14.07 0.25
N ASP A 199 2.43 14.19 1.21
CA ASP A 199 2.23 14.97 2.43
C ASP A 199 2.10 16.48 2.09
N LEU A 200 2.99 17.00 1.24
CA LEU A 200 2.91 18.40 0.77
C LEU A 200 1.60 18.70 0.03
N GLU A 201 1.06 17.75 -0.74
CA GLU A 201 -0.24 17.90 -1.39
C GLU A 201 -1.40 17.98 -0.40
N ARG A 202 -1.33 17.28 0.73
CA ARG A 202 -2.35 17.35 1.79
C ARG A 202 -2.29 18.67 2.56
N GLU A 203 -1.09 19.23 2.73
CA GLU A 203 -0.89 20.51 3.41
C GLU A 203 -1.27 21.73 2.56
N SER A 204 -1.12 21.65 1.23
CA SER A 204 -1.32 22.78 0.33
C SER A 204 -2.25 22.44 -0.85
N PRO A 205 -3.50 22.95 -0.84
CA PRO A 205 -4.43 22.79 -1.96
C PRO A 205 -3.90 23.38 -3.27
N VAL A 206 -3.09 24.44 -3.20
CA VAL A 206 -2.47 25.04 -4.39
C VAL A 206 -1.40 24.10 -4.97
N PHE A 207 -0.58 23.50 -4.10
CA PHE A 207 0.43 22.53 -4.55
C PHE A 207 -0.22 21.32 -5.20
N LYS A 208 -1.29 20.79 -4.60
CA LYS A 208 -2.11 19.72 -5.18
C LYS A 208 -2.59 20.04 -6.60
N GLU A 209 -3.12 21.24 -6.84
CA GLU A 209 -3.58 21.62 -8.19
C GLU A 209 -2.42 21.79 -9.19
N ILE A 210 -1.23 22.20 -8.74
CA ILE A 210 -0.02 22.21 -9.58
C ILE A 210 0.38 20.79 -9.94
N VAL A 211 0.43 19.88 -8.97
CA VAL A 211 0.73 18.46 -9.21
C VAL A 211 -0.30 17.84 -10.15
N LYS A 212 -1.59 18.15 -9.96
CA LYS A 212 -2.69 17.71 -10.84
C LYS A 212 -2.52 18.19 -12.28
N ALA A 213 -2.23 19.47 -12.46
CA ALA A 213 -1.97 20.05 -13.79
C ALA A 213 -0.74 19.42 -14.45
N GLY A 214 0.27 19.05 -13.65
CA GLY A 214 1.41 18.27 -14.08
C GLY A 214 1.04 16.84 -14.48
N LEU A 215 0.30 16.09 -13.66
CA LEU A 215 0.02 14.67 -13.88
C LEU A 215 -1.00 14.40 -14.99
N THR A 216 -1.99 15.27 -15.16
CA THR A 216 -3.10 15.05 -16.12
C THR A 216 -2.62 14.75 -17.56
N PRO A 217 -1.72 15.54 -18.16
CA PRO A 217 -1.23 15.24 -19.49
C PRO A 217 -0.37 13.97 -19.53
N MET A 218 0.43 13.67 -18.51
CA MET A 218 1.18 12.41 -18.40
C MET A 218 0.25 11.19 -18.43
N LEU A 219 -0.82 11.18 -17.62
CA LEU A 219 -1.82 10.11 -17.61
C LEU A 219 -2.46 9.89 -18.99
N SER A 220 -2.74 10.99 -19.68
CA SER A 220 -3.32 10.93 -21.03
C SER A 220 -2.38 10.25 -22.03
N THR A 221 -1.06 10.44 -21.88
CA THR A 221 -0.07 9.74 -22.72
C THR A 221 0.09 8.27 -22.36
N LEU A 222 -0.07 7.92 -21.08
CA LEU A 222 0.02 6.53 -20.61
C LEU A 222 -1.14 5.67 -21.12
N ALA A 223 -2.31 6.26 -21.38
CA ALA A 223 -3.45 5.56 -21.99
C ALA A 223 -3.12 4.91 -23.35
N ILE A 224 -2.09 5.39 -24.07
CA ILE A 224 -1.62 4.79 -25.33
C ILE A 224 -1.14 3.35 -25.12
N MET A 225 -0.68 3.03 -23.91
CA MET A 225 -0.15 1.71 -23.57
C MET A 225 -1.24 0.70 -23.18
N GLU A 226 -2.52 1.10 -23.10
CA GLU A 226 -3.62 0.20 -22.70
C GLU A 226 -3.82 -1.00 -23.65
N ASN A 227 -3.30 -0.93 -24.89
CA ASN A 227 -3.41 -1.99 -25.90
C ASN A 227 -2.05 -2.69 -26.17
N ALA A 228 -1.07 -2.55 -25.27
CA ALA A 228 0.27 -3.11 -25.44
C ALA A 228 0.34 -4.56 -24.90
N GLU A 229 -0.14 -5.53 -25.68
CA GLU A 229 -0.28 -6.92 -25.21
C GLU A 229 1.01 -7.74 -25.31
N THR A 230 1.96 -7.33 -26.15
CA THR A 230 3.22 -8.06 -26.38
C THR A 230 4.45 -7.34 -25.84
N GLU A 231 5.52 -8.08 -25.56
CA GLU A 231 6.79 -7.52 -25.07
C GLU A 231 7.35 -6.42 -25.98
N SER A 232 7.29 -6.61 -27.30
CA SER A 232 7.77 -5.63 -28.28
C SER A 232 6.90 -4.36 -28.29
N GLU A 233 5.60 -4.49 -28.04
CA GLU A 233 4.67 -3.35 -27.98
C GLU A 233 4.86 -2.57 -26.69
N VAL A 234 4.99 -3.25 -25.54
CA VAL A 234 5.29 -2.61 -24.25
C VAL A 234 6.60 -1.82 -24.33
N LEU A 235 7.65 -2.40 -24.91
CA LEU A 235 8.91 -1.70 -25.15
C LEU A 235 8.77 -0.52 -26.12
N GLY A 236 8.15 -0.72 -27.28
CA GLY A 236 8.03 0.30 -28.32
C GLY A 236 7.15 1.48 -27.90
N LEU A 237 5.97 1.19 -27.36
CA LEU A 237 5.03 2.19 -26.86
C LEU A 237 5.54 2.83 -25.58
N GLY A 238 6.15 2.07 -24.67
CA GLY A 238 6.77 2.61 -23.46
C GLY A 238 7.86 3.65 -23.76
N LEU A 239 8.78 3.33 -24.68
CA LEU A 239 9.80 4.29 -25.14
C LEU A 239 9.18 5.52 -25.81
N SER A 240 8.12 5.33 -26.59
CA SER A 240 7.40 6.42 -27.25
C SER A 240 6.73 7.36 -26.23
N VAL A 241 6.09 6.80 -25.19
CA VAL A 241 5.48 7.56 -24.10
C VAL A 241 6.54 8.32 -23.29
N ILE A 242 7.68 7.70 -22.98
CA ILE A 242 8.80 8.39 -22.31
C ILE A 242 9.30 9.55 -23.16
N ALA A 243 9.54 9.34 -24.45
CA ALA A 243 9.99 10.40 -25.36
C ALA A 243 8.98 11.54 -25.47
N LEU A 244 7.68 11.23 -25.54
CA LEU A 244 6.60 12.21 -25.58
C LEU A 244 6.54 13.07 -24.31
N ASN A 245 6.65 12.44 -23.14
CA ASN A 245 6.68 13.15 -21.85
C ASN A 245 7.94 14.03 -21.73
N LEU A 246 9.12 13.55 -22.12
CA LEU A 246 10.33 14.37 -22.15
C LEU A 246 10.19 15.57 -23.10
N GLY A 247 9.61 15.36 -24.27
CA GLY A 247 9.31 16.44 -25.22
C GLY A 247 8.36 17.49 -24.62
N MET A 248 7.36 17.05 -23.88
CA MET A 248 6.34 17.93 -23.28
C MET A 248 6.87 18.70 -22.07
N TYR A 249 7.50 18.04 -21.11
CA TYR A 249 7.93 18.67 -19.85
C TYR A 249 9.31 19.34 -19.92
N ILE A 250 10.17 18.95 -20.86
CA ILE A 250 11.52 19.49 -21.00
C ILE A 250 11.67 20.21 -22.35
N GLY A 251 11.31 19.54 -23.45
CA GLY A 251 11.50 20.05 -24.80
C GLY A 251 10.77 21.37 -25.07
N LEU A 252 9.44 21.40 -24.83
CA LEU A 252 8.61 22.58 -25.06
C LEU A 252 9.05 23.78 -24.21
N PRO A 253 9.24 23.66 -22.88
CA PRO A 253 9.76 24.76 -22.07
C PRO A 253 11.14 25.25 -22.52
N ALA A 254 12.08 24.33 -22.80
CA ALA A 254 13.43 24.70 -23.25
C ALA A 254 13.41 25.45 -24.59
N PHE A 255 12.61 24.99 -25.56
CA PHE A 255 12.44 25.69 -26.83
C PHE A 255 11.82 27.07 -26.64
N GLY A 256 10.81 27.20 -25.78
CA GLY A 256 10.20 28.49 -25.43
C GLY A 256 11.22 29.46 -24.86
N ILE A 257 12.05 29.02 -23.90
CA ILE A 257 13.12 29.84 -23.30
C ILE A 257 14.13 30.30 -24.37
N VAL A 258 14.60 29.38 -25.23
CA VAL A 258 15.54 29.72 -26.31
C VAL A 258 14.93 30.75 -27.26
N LYS A 259 13.66 30.59 -27.64
CA LYS A 259 12.96 31.56 -28.51
C LYS A 259 12.81 32.92 -27.85
N VAL A 260 12.48 32.99 -26.56
CA VAL A 260 12.40 34.26 -25.82
C VAL A 260 13.76 34.94 -25.77
N ILE A 261 14.84 34.20 -25.51
CA ILE A 261 16.21 34.74 -25.51
C ILE A 261 16.61 35.27 -26.90
N GLN A 262 16.27 34.53 -27.97
CA GLN A 262 16.52 34.96 -29.35
C GLN A 262 15.74 36.22 -29.72
N LEU A 263 14.45 36.31 -29.34
CA LEU A 263 13.62 37.49 -29.56
C LEU A 263 14.10 38.73 -28.78
N ARG A 264 14.73 38.53 -27.62
CA ARG A 264 15.31 39.63 -26.83
C ARG A 264 16.69 40.10 -27.35
N LYS A 265 17.34 39.30 -28.21
CA LYS A 265 18.65 39.60 -28.81
C LYS A 265 18.56 40.30 -30.17
N ASN A 266 17.41 40.23 -30.84
CA ASN A 266 17.10 40.98 -32.07
C ASN A 266 16.34 42.26 -31.75
#